data_AF-A0A6N8VI05-F1
#
_entry.id   AF-A0A6N8VI05-F1
#
_cell.length_a   1.000
_cell.length_b   1.000
_cell.length_c   1.000
_cell.angle_alpha   90.00
_cell.angle_beta   90.00
_cell.angle_gamma   90.00
#
_symmetry.space_group_name_H-M   'P 1'
#
loop_
_entity.id
_entity.type
_entity.pdbx_description
1 polymer ?
#
loop_
_entity_poly.entity_id
_entity_poly.type
_entity_poly.pdbx_seq_one_letter_code
_entity_poly.pdbx_strand_id
1 'polypeptide(L)' 'MAQLTVRRVSRQIVDSLKQRAGANGRSAEAEHREILRQALLPGEGGFADRARAMRQRVTSNIDSTGTIRADRRRSLSE' A
#
# COMPACT_ATOMS: atom_id res chain seq x y z
N MET A 1 -10.72 -6.56 25.80
CA MET A 1 -9.80 -7.08 24.76
C MET A 1 -10.51 -8.25 24.08
N ALA A 2 -10.55 -8.28 22.75
CA ALA A 2 -11.17 -9.38 22.02
C ALA A 2 -10.09 -10.39 21.61
N GLN A 3 -10.38 -11.69 21.79
CA GLN A 3 -9.51 -12.78 21.37
C GLN A 3 -10.23 -13.60 20.30
N LEU A 4 -9.58 -13.81 19.16
CA LEU A 4 -10.08 -14.64 18.07
C LEU A 4 -9.17 -15.86 17.92
N THR A 5 -9.74 -17.06 18.07
CA THR A 5 -9.01 -18.32 17.88
C THR A 5 -9.49 -19.00 16.62
N VAL A 6 -8.60 -19.13 15.63
CA VAL A 6 -8.89 -19.85 14.37
C VAL A 6 -8.39 -21.28 14.50
N ARG A 7 -9.30 -22.26 14.38
CA ARG A 7 -8.97 -23.69 14.51
C ARG A 7 -9.02 -24.37 13.14
N ARG A 8 -8.35 -25.52 13.02
CA ARG A 8 -8.30 -26.35 11.80
C ARG A 8 -7.76 -25.62 10.55
N VAL A 9 -6.74 -24.78 10.75
CA VAL A 9 -6.02 -24.11 9.64
C VAL A 9 -5.04 -25.09 9.02
N SER A 10 -4.99 -25.17 7.70
CA SER A 10 -4.03 -26.02 7.00
C SER A 10 -2.60 -25.52 7.19
N ARG A 11 -1.64 -26.44 7.21
CA ARG A 11 -0.22 -26.13 7.38
C ARG A 11 0.29 -25.12 6.34
N GLN A 12 -0.12 -25.32 5.08
CA GLN A 12 0.22 -24.42 3.99
C GLN A 12 -0.17 -22.96 4.27
N ILE A 13 -1.36 -22.72 4.83
CA ILE A 13 -1.81 -21.36 5.18
C ILE A 13 -0.93 -20.77 6.29
N VAL A 14 -0.60 -21.56 7.31
CA VAL A 14 0.27 -21.12 8.42
C VAL A 14 1.67 -20.76 7.90
N ASP A 15 2.21 -21.57 6.99
CA ASP A 15 3.54 -21.35 6.41
C ASP A 15 3.56 -20.10 5.52
N SER A 16 2.55 -19.92 4.66
CA SER A 16 2.41 -18.69 3.86
C SER A 16 2.23 -17.45 4.73
N LEU A 17 1.47 -17.54 5.83
CA LEU A 17 1.30 -16.43 6.77
C LEU A 17 2.63 -16.05 7.43
N LYS A 18 3.42 -17.04 7.86
CA LYS A 18 4.74 -16.81 8.45
C LYS A 18 5.72 -16.18 7.47
N GLN A 19 5.76 -16.66 6.23
CA GLN A 19 6.60 -16.09 5.18
C GLN A 19 6.26 -14.62 4.93
N ARG A 20 4.96 -14.32 4.80
CA ARG A 20 4.47 -12.95 4.60
C ARG A 20 4.80 -12.04 5.79
N ALA A 21 4.62 -12.55 7.01
CA ALA A 21 4.96 -11.83 8.24
C ALA A 21 6.47 -11.50 8.29
N GLY A 22 7.32 -12.48 7.96
CA GLY A 22 8.78 -12.28 7.87
C GLY A 22 9.17 -11.22 6.84
N ALA A 23 8.54 -11.23 5.66
CA ALA A 23 8.79 -10.23 4.62
C ALA A 23 8.39 -8.80 5.04
N ASN A 24 7.36 -8.66 5.89
CA ASN A 24 6.90 -7.37 6.42
C ASN A 24 7.58 -6.97 7.74
N GLY A 25 8.50 -7.78 8.28
CA GLY A 25 9.15 -7.52 9.58
C GLY A 25 8.19 -7.58 10.76
N ARG A 26 7.12 -8.38 10.67
CA ARG A 26 6.06 -8.49 11.67
C ARG A 26 5.95 -9.91 12.22
N SER A 27 5.35 -10.06 13.41
CA SER A 27 4.98 -11.39 13.91
C SER A 27 3.79 -11.95 13.13
N ALA A 28 3.62 -13.28 13.15
CA ALA A 28 2.49 -13.92 12.47
C ALA A 28 1.13 -13.43 12.99
N GLU A 29 1.01 -13.13 14.28
CA GLU A 29 -0.20 -12.55 14.87
C GLU A 29 -0.44 -11.11 14.38
N ALA A 30 0.61 -10.29 14.31
CA ALA A 30 0.51 -8.92 13.82
C ALA A 30 0.12 -8.88 12.34
N GLU A 31 0.71 -9.75 11.52
CA GLU A 31 0.32 -9.90 10.11
C GLU A 31 -1.12 -10.40 9.98
N HIS A 32 -1.54 -11.35 10.81
CA HIS A 32 -2.91 -11.84 10.82
C HIS A 32 -3.92 -10.72 11.14
N ARG A 33 -3.61 -9.89 12.14
CA ARG A 33 -4.44 -8.73 12.50
C ARG A 33 -4.50 -7.70 11.37
N GLU A 34 -3.40 -7.47 10.66
CA GLU A 34 -3.38 -6.60 9.49
C GLU A 34 -4.25 -7.15 8.35
N ILE A 35 -4.16 -8.45 8.06
CA ILE A 35 -4.99 -9.08 7.03
C ILE A 35 -6.47 -8.95 7.38
N LEU A 36 -6.86 -9.20 8.63
CA LEU A 36 -8.24 -9.00 9.10
C LEU A 36 -8.67 -7.54 8.97
N ARG A 37 -7.81 -6.58 9.33
CA ARG A 37 -8.07 -5.15 9.16
C ARG A 37 -8.30 -4.81 7.69
N GLN A 38 -7.42 -5.25 6.79
CA GLN A 38 -7.52 -4.98 5.36
C GLN A 38 -8.78 -5.61 4.73
N ALA A 39 -9.14 -6.83 5.15
CA ALA A 39 -10.29 -7.54 4.62
C ALA A 39 -11.63 -6.99 5.14
N LEU A 40 -11.70 -6.60 6.41
CA LEU A 40 -12.95 -6.21 7.08
C LEU A 40 -13.15 -4.70 7.14
N LEU A 41 -12.09 -3.90 7.01
CA LEU A 41 -12.12 -2.44 7.07
C LEU A 41 -11.50 -1.81 5.80
N PRO A 42 -12.02 -2.13 4.60
CA PRO A 42 -11.52 -1.57 3.34
C PRO A 42 -11.80 -0.06 3.31
N GLY A 43 -10.78 0.75 3.64
CA GLY A 43 -10.88 2.21 3.73
C GLY A 43 -10.04 2.80 4.86
N GLU A 44 -9.74 2.01 5.89
CA GLU A 44 -8.75 2.32 6.93
C GLU A 44 -7.33 1.88 6.57
N GLY A 45 -7.14 1.36 5.34
CA GLY A 45 -5.82 1.24 4.72
C GLY A 45 -5.15 2.61 4.83
N GLY A 46 -4.05 2.65 5.58
CA GLY A 46 -3.40 3.89 5.99
C GLY A 46 -3.14 4.80 4.79
N PHE A 47 -3.00 6.10 5.05
CA PHE A 47 -2.70 7.14 4.05
C PHE A 47 -1.75 6.66 2.92
N ALA A 48 -0.76 5.83 3.23
CA ALA A 48 0.15 5.19 2.28
C ALA A 48 -0.54 4.41 1.14
N ASP A 49 -1.58 3.61 1.42
CA ASP A 49 -2.26 2.79 0.42
C ASP A 49 -3.11 3.65 -0.51
N ARG A 50 -3.84 4.62 0.07
CA ARG A 50 -4.56 5.66 -0.69
C ARG A 50 -3.60 6.51 -1.53
N ALA A 51 -2.46 6.92 -0.99
CA ALA A 51 -1.44 7.67 -1.71
C ALA A 51 -0.78 6.84 -2.82
N ARG A 52 -0.66 5.51 -2.67
CA ARG A 52 -0.16 4.61 -3.71
C ARG A 52 -1.16 4.46 -4.85
N ALA A 53 -2.44 4.23 -4.53
CA ALA A 53 -3.51 4.18 -5.52
C ALA A 53 -3.65 5.52 -6.28
N MET A 54 -3.52 6.64 -5.58
CA MET A 54 -3.52 7.98 -6.18
C MET A 54 -2.31 8.17 -7.10
N ARG A 55 -1.10 7.79 -6.67
CA ARG A 55 0.11 7.86 -7.50
C ARG A 55 0.00 7.06 -8.79
N GLN A 56 -0.61 5.87 -8.75
CA GLN A 56 -0.83 5.06 -9.95
C GLN A 56 -1.81 5.72 -10.94
N ARG A 57 -2.81 6.45 -10.44
CA ARG A 57 -3.78 7.20 -11.27
C ARG A 57 -3.20 8.49 -11.84
N VAL A 58 -2.27 9.12 -11.11
CA VAL A 58 -1.70 10.45 -11.45
C VAL A 58 -0.32 10.34 -12.10
N THR A 59 0.27 9.15 -12.22
CA THR A 59 1.44 8.91 -13.07
C THR A 59 1.02 9.05 -14.54
N SER A 60 0.87 10.30 -14.95
CA SER A 60 0.90 10.70 -16.34
C SER A 60 2.37 10.77 -16.74
N ASN A 61 2.73 10.13 -17.85
CA ASN A 61 4.07 10.16 -18.46
C ASN A 61 4.42 11.54 -19.07
N ILE A 62 3.92 12.62 -18.47
CA ILE A 62 4.13 13.97 -18.95
C ILE A 62 5.54 14.36 -18.53
N ASP A 63 6.40 14.66 -19.50
CA ASP A 63 7.72 15.22 -19.24
C ASP A 63 7.55 16.63 -18.65
N SER A 64 7.39 16.68 -17.34
CA SER A 64 7.27 17.89 -16.54
C SER A 64 8.46 18.82 -16.80
N THR A 65 9.63 18.26 -17.10
CA THR A 65 10.84 19.01 -17.43
C THR A 65 10.69 19.81 -18.73
N GLY A 66 10.03 19.24 -19.74
CA GLY A 66 9.72 19.92 -20.99
C GLY A 66 8.72 21.06 -20.78
N THR A 67 7.67 20.80 -20.00
CA THR A 67 6.58 21.77 -19.73
C THR A 67 7.10 22.98 -18.95
N ILE A 68 7.91 22.76 -17.91
CA ILE A 68 8.51 23.83 -17.09
C ILE A 68 9.48 24.70 -17.93
N ARG A 69 10.25 24.08 -18.84
CA ARG A 69 11.18 24.82 -19.71
C ARG A 69 10.45 25.69 -20.73
N ALA A 70 9.35 25.19 -21.29
CA ALA A 70 8.52 25.95 -22.23
C ALA A 70 7.87 27.16 -21.57
N ASP A 71 7.36 27.00 -20.35
CA ASP A 71 6.75 28.07 -19.56
C ASP A 71 7.74 29.19 -19.24
N ARG A 72 8.95 28.84 -18.78
CA ARG A 72 10.04 29.81 -18.55
C ARG A 72 10.50 30.54 -19.81
N ARG A 73 10.46 29.87 -20.97
CA ARG A 73 10.83 30.51 -22.24
C ARG A 73 9.78 31.55 -22.63
N ARG A 74 8.51 31.30 -22.33
CA ARG A 74 7.39 32.20 -22.63
C ARG A 74 7.46 33.48 -21.80
N SER A 75 7.81 33.37 -20.51
CA SER A 75 7.95 34.52 -19.60
C SER A 75 9.14 35.45 -19.89
N LEU A 76 9.98 35.13 -20.86
CA LEU A 76 11.13 35.95 -21.27
C LEU A 76 10.87 36.68 -22.60
N SER A 77 9.70 36.48 -23.22
CA SER A 77 9.32 37.09 -24.50
C SER A 77 8.14 38.08 -24.39
N GLU A 78 7.64 38.32 -23.17
CA GLU A 78 6.74 39.41 -22.78
C GLU A 78 7.52 40.45 -21.96
#